data_AF-A0A8C8A2X8-F1
#
_entry.id   AF-A0A8C8A2X8-F1
#
_cell.length_a   1.000
_cell.length_b   1.000
_cell.length_c   1.000
_cell.angle_alpha   90.00
_cell.angle_beta   90.00
_cell.angle_gamma   90.00
#
_symmetry.space_group_name_H-M   'P 1'
#
loop_
_entity.id
_entity.type
_entity.pdbx_description
1 polymer ?
#
loop_
_entity_poly.entity_id
_entity_poly.type
_entity_poly.pdbx_seq_one_letter_code
_entity_poly.pdbx_strand_id
1 'polypeptide(L)'
;MTLPFLLQSAQEVALSLPVVVCTCDRFLNVDMAKSKNHTTHNQSRKAHRNGIKKPRSQRYESLKGVDPKFLRNMRFAKKHNKKGMKAARKAAQQK
;
A
#
# COMPACT_ATOMS: atom_id res chain seq x y z
N MET A 1 6.84 -22.70 -38.70
CA MET A 1 8.09 -23.49 -38.61
C MET A 1 7.88 -24.56 -37.57
N THR A 2 7.10 -25.55 -37.97
CA THR A 2 6.80 -26.77 -37.24
C THR A 2 7.80 -27.85 -37.62
N LEU A 3 7.97 -28.82 -36.71
CA LEU A 3 8.53 -30.17 -36.87
C LEU A 3 10.06 -30.32 -36.73
N PRO A 4 10.59 -31.53 -36.43
CA PRO A 4 10.12 -32.56 -35.48
C PRO A 4 11.25 -33.41 -34.80
N PHE A 5 10.91 -34.13 -33.71
CA PHE A 5 11.05 -35.60 -33.55
C PHE A 5 12.39 -36.29 -33.92
N LEU A 6 13.12 -36.86 -32.93
CA LEU A 6 13.33 -38.32 -32.71
C LEU A 6 14.58 -38.68 -31.88
N LEU A 7 14.50 -39.88 -31.30
CA LEU A 7 15.56 -40.78 -30.79
C LEU A 7 15.72 -40.77 -29.25
N GLN A 8 15.01 -41.58 -28.46
CA GLN A 8 14.83 -43.05 -28.37
C GLN A 8 15.93 -43.78 -27.59
N SER A 9 15.56 -44.21 -26.37
CA SER A 9 15.90 -45.47 -25.69
C SER A 9 15.31 -45.39 -24.26
N ALA A 10 14.13 -45.93 -23.96
CA ALA A 10 13.83 -47.35 -23.75
C ALA A 10 14.84 -48.07 -22.84
N GLN A 11 14.54 -48.12 -21.53
CA GLN A 11 14.49 -49.40 -20.81
C GLN A 11 13.76 -49.24 -19.47
N GLU A 12 12.66 -49.97 -19.36
CA GLU A 12 11.94 -50.24 -18.13
C GLU A 12 12.78 -51.14 -17.22
N VAL A 13 12.75 -50.89 -15.91
CA VAL A 13 12.73 -51.98 -14.94
C VAL A 13 11.66 -51.66 -13.92
N ALA A 14 10.63 -52.48 -13.98
CA ALA A 14 9.46 -52.46 -13.13
C ALA A 14 9.79 -52.97 -11.71
N LEU A 15 8.84 -52.70 -10.80
CA LEU A 15 8.57 -53.39 -9.53
C LEU A 15 9.47 -53.02 -8.34
N SER A 16 8.94 -52.19 -7.43
CA SER A 16 8.40 -52.70 -6.16
C SER A 16 8.03 -51.58 -5.17
N LEU A 17 6.87 -51.79 -4.52
CA LEU A 17 6.35 -51.21 -3.27
C LEU A 17 5.52 -49.89 -3.35
N PRO A 18 4.19 -49.98 -3.08
CA PRO A 18 3.34 -48.84 -2.75
C PRO A 18 3.49 -48.48 -1.25
N VAL A 19 2.89 -47.35 -0.85
CA VAL A 19 2.76 -46.83 0.54
C VAL A 19 4.03 -46.06 0.97
N VAL A 20 4.08 -44.73 0.95
CA VAL A 20 3.36 -43.84 1.86
C VAL A 20 2.94 -42.57 1.11
N VAL A 21 1.68 -42.52 0.68
CA VAL A 21 1.02 -41.23 0.48
C VAL A 21 0.82 -40.68 1.89
N CYS A 22 1.61 -39.68 2.30
CA CYS A 22 1.29 -38.89 3.48
C CYS A 22 0.11 -37.96 3.16
N THR A 23 -1.04 -38.54 2.78
CA THR A 23 -2.34 -37.94 3.07
C THR A 23 -2.57 -38.08 4.57
N CYS A 24 -1.85 -37.29 5.35
CA CYS A 24 -2.25 -36.99 6.71
C CYS A 24 -3.36 -35.92 6.69
N ASP A 25 -4.34 -36.09 5.81
CA ASP A 25 -5.67 -35.54 5.97
C ASP A 25 -6.34 -36.30 7.11
N ARG A 26 -5.88 -36.03 8.34
CA ARG A 26 -6.56 -36.45 9.56
C ARG A 26 -7.47 -35.31 10.02
N PHE A 27 -8.45 -35.00 9.18
CA PHE A 27 -9.69 -34.34 9.61
C PHE A 27 -10.47 -35.33 10.49
N LEU A 28 -10.03 -35.51 11.74
CA LEU A 28 -10.87 -36.10 12.76
C LEU A 28 -11.45 -34.96 13.56
N ASN A 29 -12.76 -34.78 13.34
CA ASN A 29 -13.70 -34.03 14.16
C ASN A 29 -13.24 -33.92 15.61
N VAL A 30 -12.64 -32.79 15.94
CA VAL A 30 -12.57 -32.30 17.31
C VAL A 30 -13.76 -31.37 17.43
N ASP A 31 -14.79 -31.79 18.16
CA ASP A 31 -15.79 -30.86 18.71
C ASP A 31 -15.04 -29.63 19.19
N MET A 32 -15.38 -28.46 18.65
CA MET A 32 -14.72 -27.18 18.92
C MET A 32 -14.87 -26.84 20.41
N ALA A 33 -14.03 -27.44 21.26
CA ALA A 33 -13.88 -27.03 22.65
C ALA A 33 -13.49 -25.56 22.63
N LYS A 34 -14.30 -24.72 23.28
CA LYS A 34 -14.34 -23.26 23.04
C LYS A 34 -12.94 -22.66 22.82
N SER A 35 -12.72 -22.11 21.63
CA SER A 35 -11.48 -21.41 21.28
C SER A 35 -11.42 -20.00 21.89
N LYS A 36 -10.22 -19.40 21.95
CA LYS A 36 -10.05 -18.02 22.41
C LYS A 36 -10.71 -17.04 21.43
N ASN A 37 -11.70 -16.28 21.90
CA ASN A 37 -12.47 -15.35 21.05
C ASN A 37 -11.75 -14.04 20.68
N HIS A 38 -10.71 -13.62 21.41
CA HIS A 38 -10.00 -12.37 21.17
C HIS A 38 -8.56 -12.39 21.70
N THR A 39 -7.61 -11.84 20.93
CA THR A 39 -6.23 -11.61 21.38
C THR A 39 -5.59 -10.41 20.68
N THR A 40 -4.99 -9.52 21.47
CA THR A 40 -4.11 -8.43 20.99
C THR A 40 -2.63 -8.86 21.04
N HIS A 41 -2.36 -10.14 21.35
CA HIS A 41 -1.01 -10.67 21.35
C HIS A 41 -0.38 -10.56 19.96
N ASN A 42 0.91 -10.20 19.91
CA ASN A 42 1.69 -10.00 18.68
C ASN A 42 1.25 -8.84 17.76
N GLN A 43 0.19 -8.08 18.09
CA GLN A 43 -0.23 -6.94 17.26
C GLN A 43 0.82 -5.81 17.29
N SER A 44 1.30 -5.46 18.49
CA SER A 44 2.37 -4.47 18.67
C SER A 44 3.65 -4.89 17.95
N ARG A 45 4.11 -6.14 18.11
CA ARG A 45 5.31 -6.65 17.41
C ARG A 45 5.19 -6.55 15.89
N LYS A 46 4.01 -6.86 15.31
CA LYS A 46 3.75 -6.67 13.87
C LYS A 46 3.81 -5.20 13.45
N ALA A 47 3.17 -4.31 14.21
CA ALA A 47 3.19 -2.87 13.92
C ALA A 47 4.60 -2.27 14.00
N HIS A 48 5.41 -2.71 14.97
CA HIS A 48 6.78 -2.23 15.13
C HIS A 48 7.79 -2.88 14.17
N ARG A 49 7.50 -4.04 13.56
CA ARG A 49 8.34 -4.64 12.51
C ARG A 49 8.57 -3.68 11.33
N ASN A 50 7.52 -2.98 10.90
CA ASN A 50 7.60 -1.95 9.85
C ASN A 50 7.79 -0.53 10.43
N GLY A 51 7.66 -0.39 11.75
CA GLY A 51 7.69 0.86 12.49
C GLY A 51 6.39 1.67 12.37
N ILE A 52 5.92 2.22 13.48
CA ILE A 52 4.77 3.14 13.50
C ILE A 52 5.27 4.52 13.04
N LYS A 53 5.08 4.85 11.77
CA LYS A 53 5.50 6.13 11.19
C LYS A 53 4.45 7.21 11.45
N LYS A 54 4.90 8.40 11.87
CA LYS A 54 4.04 9.59 11.97
C LYS A 54 3.66 10.07 10.56
N PRO A 55 2.48 10.69 10.38
CA PRO A 55 2.17 11.36 9.12
C PRO A 55 3.23 12.44 8.84
N ARG A 56 3.57 12.65 7.57
CA ARG A 56 4.48 13.73 7.20
C ARG A 56 3.76 15.06 7.41
N SER A 57 4.46 16.02 8.01
CA SER A 57 4.00 17.41 8.09
C SER A 57 4.55 18.19 6.90
N GLN A 58 3.69 18.83 6.11
CA GLN A 58 4.11 19.70 5.02
C GLN A 58 4.13 21.16 5.49
N ARG A 59 5.02 21.98 4.92
CA ARG A 59 5.06 23.43 5.23
C ARG A 59 3.75 24.14 4.87
N TYR A 60 3.08 23.68 3.81
CA TYR A 60 1.83 24.25 3.34
C TYR A 60 0.80 23.13 3.16
N GLU A 61 -0.18 23.09 4.07
CA GLU A 61 -1.29 22.14 4.01
C GLU A 61 -2.39 22.59 3.06
N SER A 62 -3.25 21.65 2.67
CA SER A 62 -4.41 21.97 1.82
C SER A 62 -5.46 22.79 2.57
N LEU A 63 -6.11 23.74 1.90
CA LEU A 63 -7.18 24.58 2.48
C LEU A 63 -8.58 23.96 2.32
N LYS A 64 -8.68 22.63 2.21
CA LYS A 64 -9.96 21.93 2.07
C LYS A 64 -10.71 21.98 3.40
N GLY A 65 -12.00 22.37 3.36
CA GLY A 65 -12.84 22.48 4.56
C GLY A 65 -12.79 23.84 5.28
N VAL A 66 -12.00 24.79 4.76
CA VAL A 66 -12.03 26.19 5.24
C VAL A 66 -13.28 26.90 4.70
N ASP A 67 -13.79 27.88 5.46
CA ASP A 67 -14.97 28.67 5.09
C ASP A 67 -14.94 29.15 3.62
N PRO A 68 -15.97 28.80 2.82
CA PRO A 68 -16.06 29.23 1.43
C PRO A 68 -16.00 30.75 1.25
N LYS A 69 -16.57 31.56 2.16
CA LYS A 69 -16.56 33.03 2.05
C LYS A 69 -15.15 33.57 2.18
N PHE A 70 -14.40 33.10 3.18
CA PHE A 70 -12.98 33.40 3.33
C PHE A 70 -12.16 32.98 2.11
N LEU A 71 -12.37 31.77 1.58
CA LEU A 71 -11.65 31.28 0.41
C LEU A 71 -11.92 32.12 -0.85
N ARG A 72 -13.16 32.57 -1.05
CA ARG A 72 -13.50 33.47 -2.16
C ARG A 72 -12.74 34.79 -2.06
N ASN A 73 -12.73 35.41 -0.88
CA ASN A 73 -11.98 36.65 -0.65
C ASN A 73 -10.47 36.46 -0.88
N MET A 74 -9.87 35.44 -0.27
CA MET A 74 -8.44 35.17 -0.43
C MET A 74 -8.06 34.92 -1.90
N ARG A 75 -8.91 34.23 -2.67
CA ARG A 75 -8.71 34.03 -4.12
C ARG A 75 -8.73 35.36 -4.88
N PHE A 76 -9.66 36.26 -4.55
CA PHE A 76 -9.71 37.60 -5.17
C PHE A 76 -8.50 38.45 -4.79
N ALA A 77 -8.07 38.46 -3.54
CA ALA A 77 -6.87 39.18 -3.10
C ALA A 77 -5.61 38.69 -3.84
N LYS A 78 -5.37 37.36 -3.85
CA LYS A 78 -4.25 36.74 -4.58
C LYS A 78 -4.29 37.03 -6.09
N LYS A 79 -5.48 37.09 -6.68
CA LYS A 79 -5.66 37.42 -8.12
C LYS A 79 -5.19 38.83 -8.45
N HIS A 80 -5.53 39.83 -7.63
CA HIS A 80 -5.26 41.24 -7.93
C HIS A 80 -3.90 41.75 -7.43
N ASN A 81 -3.24 41.05 -6.50
CA ASN A 81 -1.89 41.41 -6.02
C ASN A 81 -0.84 41.53 -7.14
N LYS A 82 -0.98 40.79 -8.25
CA LYS A 82 -0.04 40.87 -9.38
C LYS A 82 0.06 42.27 -10.00
N LYS A 83 -1.05 43.03 -10.01
CA LYS A 83 -1.07 44.40 -10.52
C LYS A 83 -0.36 45.36 -9.57
N GLY A 84 -0.65 45.24 -8.27
CA GLY A 84 0.01 46.03 -7.22
C GLY A 84 1.52 45.79 -7.16
N MET A 85 1.96 44.53 -7.31
CA MET A 85 3.40 44.19 -7.33
C MET A 85 4.15 44.83 -8.51
N LYS A 86 3.51 44.97 -9.68
CA LYS A 86 4.13 45.64 -10.84
C LYS A 86 4.25 47.15 -10.62
N ALA A 87 3.22 47.78 -10.03
CA ALA A 87 3.27 49.20 -9.67
C ALA A 87 4.33 49.46 -8.59
N ALA A 88 4.38 48.63 -7.55
CA ALA A 88 5.37 48.71 -6.48
C ALA A 88 6.81 48.55 -6.99
N ARG A 89 7.06 47.60 -7.91
CA ARG A 89 8.39 47.44 -8.54
C ARG A 89 8.80 48.65 -9.37
N LYS A 90 7.89 49.23 -10.15
CA LYS A 90 8.18 50.46 -10.93
C LYS A 90 8.48 51.64 -10.00
N ALA A 91 7.71 51.81 -8.94
CA ALA A 91 7.96 52.85 -7.94
C ALA A 91 9.31 52.65 -7.21
N ALA A 92 9.73 51.40 -6.97
CA ALA A 92 11.03 51.09 -6.38
C ALA A 92 12.21 51.33 -7.34
N GLN A 93 11.99 51.26 -8.66
CA GLN A 93 13.01 51.55 -9.69
C GLN A 93 13.12 53.04 -10.01
N GLN A 94 12.11 53.84 -9.65
CA GLN A 94 12.08 55.29 -9.83
C GLN A 94 12.72 56.05 -8.65
N LYS A 95 13.11 55.33 -7.59
CA LYS A 95 14.00 55.81 -6.53
C LYS A 95 15.42 55.42 -6.87
#